data_AF-A0A4R2U7E2-F1
#
_entry.id   AF-A0A4R2U7E2-F1
#
_cell.length_a   1.000
_cell.length_b   1.000
_cell.length_c   1.000
_cell.angle_alpha   90.00
_cell.angle_beta   90.00
_cell.angle_gamma   90.00
#
_symmetry.space_group_name_H-M   'P 1'
#
loop_
_entity.id
_entity.type
_entity.pdbx_description
1 polymer ?
#
loop_
_entity_poly.entity_id
_entity_poly.type
_entity_poly.pdbx_seq_one_letter_code
_entity_poly.pdbx_strand_id
1 'polypeptide(L)'
;MELSKTASRVGVSVGLAVLIVGIGSFGFGPRGLTIGVVVTFLVLAWRHDNSAGLLFPIAMLIVITIAVLLLLMYLMARMHS
;
A
#
# COMPACT_ATOMS: atom_id res chain seq x y z
N MET A 1 -2.25 -30.92 -2.70
CA MET A 1 -1.66 -29.90 -3.59
C MET A 1 -2.16 -28.49 -3.30
N GLU A 2 -3.44 -28.32 -2.93
CA GLU A 2 -4.06 -27.03 -2.52
C GLU A 2 -3.38 -26.37 -1.30
N LEU A 3 -3.13 -27.12 -0.22
CA LEU A 3 -2.50 -26.63 1.01
C LEU A 3 -1.11 -26.00 0.82
N SER A 4 -0.31 -26.56 -0.09
CA SER A 4 1.02 -26.04 -0.43
C SER A 4 0.95 -24.67 -1.13
N LYS A 5 -0.04 -24.48 -2.01
CA LYS A 5 -0.27 -23.20 -2.72
C LYS A 5 -0.75 -22.11 -1.76
N THR A 6 -1.63 -22.44 -0.82
CA THR A 6 -2.11 -21.49 0.19
C THR A 6 -1.00 -21.07 1.14
N ALA A 7 -0.20 -22.02 1.65
CA ALA A 7 0.94 -21.72 2.51
C ALA A 7 1.99 -20.83 1.82
N SER A 8 2.27 -21.09 0.54
CA SER A 8 3.18 -20.25 -0.27
C SER A 8 2.63 -18.83 -0.45
N ARG A 9 1.33 -18.67 -0.74
CA ARG A 9 0.71 -17.34 -0.91
C ARG A 9 0.73 -16.53 0.38
N VAL A 10 0.44 -17.16 1.50
CA VAL A 10 0.48 -16.54 2.84
C VAL A 10 1.92 -16.15 3.19
N GLY A 11 2.90 -17.03 2.96
CA GLY A 11 4.31 -16.72 3.20
C GLY A 11 4.80 -15.52 2.40
N VAL A 12 4.40 -15.41 1.13
CA VAL A 12 4.72 -14.24 0.28
C VAL A 12 4.04 -12.97 0.81
N SER A 13 2.78 -13.05 1.25
CA SER A 13 2.06 -11.91 1.84
C SER A 13 2.73 -11.40 3.12
N VAL A 14 3.13 -12.32 3.99
CA VAL A 14 3.80 -11.99 5.26
C VAL A 14 5.19 -11.41 5.00
N GLY A 15 5.97 -11.99 4.08
CA GLY A 15 7.28 -11.46 3.71
C GLY A 15 7.21 -10.04 3.15
N LEU A 16 6.20 -9.76 2.31
CA LEU A 16 5.97 -8.43 1.74
C LEU A 16 5.59 -7.40 2.82
N ALA A 17 4.72 -7.78 3.76
CA ALA A 17 4.32 -6.95 4.89
C ALA A 17 5.52 -6.55 5.76
N VAL A 18 6.38 -7.51 6.10
CA VAL A 18 7.59 -7.29 6.89
C VAL A 18 8.54 -6.33 6.17
N LEU A 19 8.69 -6.47 4.85
CA LEU A 19 9.52 -5.58 4.04
C LEU A 19 9.00 -4.14 4.04
N ILE A 20 7.70 -3.93 3.80
CA ILE A 20 7.08 -2.60 3.75
C ILE A 20 7.18 -1.90 5.11
N VAL A 21 6.83 -2.59 6.20
CA VAL A 21 6.90 -2.03 7.55
C VAL A 21 8.36 -1.80 7.96
N GLY A 22 9.26 -2.72 7.62
CA GLY A 22 10.69 -2.62 7.90
C GLY A 22 11.31 -1.40 7.22
N ILE A 23 11.09 -1.23 5.91
CA ILE A 23 11.59 -0.07 5.15
C ILE A 23 10.98 1.23 5.67
N GLY A 24 9.67 1.26 5.91
CA GLY A 24 8.99 2.44 6.45
C GLY A 24 9.58 2.86 7.80
N SER A 25 9.75 1.90 8.71
CA SER A 25 10.27 2.13 10.07
C SER A 25 11.73 2.56 10.09
N PHE A 26 12.58 1.95 9.24
CA PHE A 26 13.99 2.34 9.14
C PHE A 26 14.17 3.72 8.50
N GLY A 27 13.35 4.09 7.51
CA GLY A 27 13.46 5.38 6.82
C GLY A 27 12.88 6.57 7.59
N PHE A 28 11.80 6.36 8.35
CA PHE A 28 11.01 7.45 8.95
C PHE A 28 10.79 7.33 10.46
N GLY A 29 11.48 6.39 11.12
CA GLY A 29 11.37 6.17 12.56
C GLY A 29 9.95 5.77 13.00
N PRO A 30 9.47 6.21 14.18
CA PRO A 30 8.17 5.80 14.72
C PRO A 30 6.97 6.11 13.81
N ARG A 31 7.04 7.21 13.04
CA ARG A 31 6.01 7.60 12.06
C ARG A 31 6.00 6.68 10.84
N GLY A 32 7.16 6.12 10.51
CA GLY A 32 7.34 5.13 9.45
C GLY A 32 6.66 3.80 9.72
N LEU A 33 6.51 3.44 11.00
CA LEU A 33 5.81 2.24 11.44
C LEU A 33 4.31 2.34 11.10
N THR A 34 3.68 3.48 11.43
CA THR A 34 2.27 3.73 11.12
C THR A 34 2.01 3.77 9.62
N ILE A 35 2.87 4.45 8.86
CA ILE A 35 2.77 4.50 7.39
C ILE A 35 2.96 3.11 6.79
N GLY A 36 3.96 2.36 7.26
CA GLY A 36 4.25 1.01 6.79
C GLY A 36 3.09 0.04 7.04
N VAL A 37 2.43 0.12 8.20
CA VAL A 37 1.24 -0.70 8.51
C VAL A 37 0.09 -0.35 7.57
N VAL A 38 -0.23 0.93 7.39
CA VAL A 38 -1.31 1.37 6.48
C VAL A 38 -1.04 0.91 5.05
N VAL A 39 0.17 1.12 4.54
CA VAL A 39 0.57 0.69 3.18
C VAL A 39 0.48 -0.83 3.04
N THR A 40 0.89 -1.58 4.07
CA THR A 40 0.81 -3.05 4.06
C THR A 40 -0.63 -3.54 3.92
N PHE A 41 -1.57 -2.96 4.67
CA PHE A 41 -2.99 -3.30 4.56
C PHE A 41 -3.54 -2.98 3.17
N LEU A 42 -3.20 -1.81 2.61
CA LEU A 42 -3.59 -1.43 1.25
C LEU A 42 -3.05 -2.39 0.19
N VAL A 43 -1.78 -2.78 0.28
CA VAL A 43 -1.14 -3.68 -0.69
C VAL A 43 -1.70 -5.11 -0.58
N LEU A 44 -1.98 -5.59 0.64
CA LEU A 44 -2.62 -6.89 0.85
C LEU A 44 -4.05 -6.91 0.32
N ALA A 45 -4.84 -5.86 0.59
CA ALA A 45 -6.19 -5.71 0.08
C ALA A 45 -6.20 -5.66 -1.46
N TRP A 46 -5.28 -4.90 -2.06
CA TRP A 46 -5.11 -4.84 -3.51
C TRP A 46 -4.79 -6.22 -4.12
N ARG A 47 -3.88 -6.97 -3.50
CA ARG A 47 -3.48 -8.31 -3.98
C ARG A 47 -4.60 -9.33 -3.84
N HIS A 48 -5.39 -9.23 -2.76
CA HIS A 48 -6.60 -10.04 -2.57
C HIS A 48 -7.62 -9.76 -3.66
N ASP A 49 -7.90 -8.49 -3.95
CA ASP A 49 -8.94 -8.13 -4.92
C ASP A 49 -8.53 -8.33 -6.38
N ASN A 50 -7.25 -8.19 -6.72
CA ASN A 50 -6.73 -8.64 -8.02
C ASN A 50 -6.90 -10.15 -8.22
N SER A 51 -6.84 -10.96 -7.16
CA SER A 51 -7.09 -12.40 -7.25
C SER A 51 -8.58 -12.73 -7.28
N ALA A 52 -9.42 -11.89 -6.69
CA ALA A 52 -10.87 -12.05 -6.64
C ALA A 52 -11.63 -11.40 -7.82
N GLY A 53 -10.95 -10.59 -8.66
CA GLY A 53 -11.56 -9.88 -9.79
C GLY A 53 -12.42 -8.69 -9.38
N LEU A 54 -12.22 -8.13 -8.18
CA LEU A 54 -12.99 -7.02 -7.64
C LEU A 54 -12.47 -5.66 -8.15
N LEU A 55 -13.34 -4.65 -8.29
CA LEU A 55 -13.03 -3.30 -8.81
C LEU A 55 -12.10 -2.45 -7.92
N PHE A 56 -11.60 -3.00 -6.82
CA PHE A 56 -10.75 -2.32 -5.86
C PHE A 56 -9.42 -1.77 -6.41
N PRO A 57 -8.73 -2.40 -7.38
CA PRO A 57 -7.57 -1.81 -8.06
C PRO A 57 -7.90 -0.48 -8.75
N ILE A 58 -9.09 -0.38 -9.36
CA ILE A 58 -9.57 0.83 -10.02
C ILE A 58 -9.91 1.89 -8.97
N ALA A 59 -10.60 1.51 -7.89
CA ALA A 59 -10.88 2.42 -6.78
C ALA A 59 -9.59 2.96 -6.14
N MET A 60 -8.58 2.11 -5.95
CA MET A 60 -7.29 2.47 -5.38
C MET A 60 -6.48 3.36 -6.32
N LEU A 61 -6.51 3.11 -7.63
CA LEU A 61 -5.98 4.02 -8.65
C LEU A 61 -6.62 5.40 -8.57
N ILE A 62 -7.96 5.47 -8.50
CA ILE A 62 -8.69 6.74 -8.35
C ILE A 62 -8.25 7.49 -7.09
N VAL A 63 -8.13 6.80 -5.96
CA VAL A 63 -7.66 7.40 -4.70
C VAL A 63 -6.25 7.96 -4.84
N ILE A 64 -5.33 7.22 -5.47
CA ILE A 64 -3.96 7.69 -5.72
C ILE A 64 -3.98 8.92 -6.64
N THR A 65 -4.75 8.90 -7.72
CA THR A 65 -4.87 10.02 -8.64
C THR A 65 -5.38 11.28 -7.93
N ILE A 66 -6.44 11.15 -7.12
CA ILE A 66 -6.97 12.27 -6.33
C ILE A 66 -5.92 12.80 -5.35
N ALA A 67 -5.22 11.90 -4.63
CA ALA A 67 -4.19 12.30 -3.67
C ALA A 67 -3.04 13.07 -4.35
N VAL A 68 -2.59 12.62 -5.53
CA VAL A 68 -1.55 13.31 -6.31
C VAL A 68 -2.04 14.68 -6.77
N LEU A 69 -3.28 14.80 -7.27
CA LEU A 69 -3.84 16.09 -7.67
C LEU A 69 -3.89 17.08 -6.50
N LEU A 70 -4.36 16.64 -5.33
CA LEU A 70 -4.40 17.47 -4.13
C LEU A 70 -2.99 17.89 -3.69
N LEU A 71 -2.01 16.97 -3.75
CA LEU A 71 -0.62 17.28 -3.44
C LEU A 71 -0.06 18.35 -4.38
N LEU A 72 -0.30 18.23 -5.68
CA LEU A 72 0.14 19.22 -6.67
C LEU A 72 -0.50 20.59 -6.44
N MET A 73 -1.80 20.63 -6.13
CA MET A 73 -2.50 21.88 -5.77
C MET A 73 -1.90 22.52 -4.53
N TYR A 74 -1.61 21.73 -3.49
CA TYR A 74 -0.97 22.21 -2.27
C TYR A 74 0.43 22.78 -2.54
N LEU A 75 1.24 22.08 -3.33
CA LEU A 75 2.58 22.55 -3.69
C LEU A 75 2.53 23.85 -4.51
N MET A 76 1.61 23.95 -5.48
CA MET A 76 1.40 25.18 -6.24
C MET A 76 0.99 26.35 -5.33
N ALA A 77 0.05 26.13 -4.40
CA ALA A 77 -0.37 27.14 -3.43
C ALA A 77 0.77 27.62 -2.53
N ARG A 78 1.75 26.76 -2.21
CA ARG A 78 2.93 27.13 -1.41
C ARG A 78 4.01 27.86 -2.20
N MET A 79 4.11 27.64 -3.50
CA MET A 79 5.07 28.34 -4.37
C MET A 79 4.58 29.72 -4.82
N HIS A 80 3.26 29.93 -4.85
CA HIS A 80 2.62 31.19 -5.24
C HIS A 80 2.14 32.05 -4.06
N SER A 81 2.40 31.62 -2.83
CA SER A 81 2.23 32.40 -1.60
C SER A 81 3.53 33.05 -1.19
#